data_AF-A0A1G9HR96-F1
#
_entry.id   AF-A0A1G9HR96-F1
#
_cell.length_a   1.000
_cell.length_b   1.000
_cell.length_c   1.000
_cell.angle_alpha   90.00
_cell.angle_beta   90.00
_cell.angle_gamma   90.00
#
_symmetry.space_group_name_H-M   'P 1'
#
loop_
_entity.id
_entity.type
_entity.pdbx_description
1 polymer ?
#
loop_
_entity_poly.entity_id
_entity_poly.type
_entity_poly.pdbx_seq_one_letter_code
_entity_poly.pdbx_strand_id
1 'polypeptide(L)'
;MKSAILCLLFVCSITIANAQQQNYKDLLNKFSQHSKNNFQDITEIQTDTASVFYPCKLKPNVGFVKIGKYPNAVTLNWIIPLAQSNEVQAVVMDFMKNAYFDTKFHKTVSDGTEAEGYITTNVYALGTEKPLLVFQTIYYRNEEDTEKSNFTIIIYGK
;
A
#
# COMPACT_ATOMS: atom_id res chain seq x y z
N MET A 1 15.47 23.04 49.37
CA MET A 1 16.09 22.16 48.35
C MET A 1 15.36 20.81 48.23
N LYS A 2 14.06 20.79 47.91
CA LYS A 2 13.30 19.52 47.72
C LYS A 2 12.30 19.54 46.56
N SER A 3 12.12 20.68 45.88
CA SER A 3 11.11 20.81 44.82
C SER A 3 11.66 20.71 43.39
N ALA A 4 12.98 20.64 43.22
CA ALA A 4 13.60 20.60 41.89
C ALA A 4 13.77 19.18 41.31
N ILE A 5 13.60 18.14 42.13
CA ILE A 5 13.81 16.74 41.72
C ILE A 5 12.54 16.13 41.10
N LEU A 6 11.35 16.66 41.41
CA LEU A 6 10.09 16.08 40.94
C LEU A 6 9.82 16.35 39.44
N CYS A 7 10.38 17.42 38.86
CA CYS A 7 10.22 17.70 37.43
C CYS A 7 11.11 16.82 36.52
N LEU A 8 12.17 16.20 37.05
CA LEU A 8 13.06 15.35 36.25
C LEU A 8 12.49 13.93 36.04
N LEU A 9 11.52 13.50 36.84
CA LEU A 9 10.88 12.19 36.73
C LEU A 9 9.68 12.16 35.78
N PHE A 10 9.20 13.32 35.29
CA PHE A 10 8.11 13.36 34.31
C PHE A 10 8.60 13.29 32.85
N VAL A 11 9.90 13.50 32.60
CA VAL A 11 10.48 13.45 31.24
C VAL A 11 10.91 12.02 30.84
N CYS A 12 11.11 11.13 31.80
CA CYS A 12 11.44 9.72 31.54
C CYS A 12 10.19 8.82 31.38
N SER A 13 8.98 9.39 31.53
CA SER A 13 7.71 8.67 31.36
C SER A 13 7.13 8.80 29.95
N ILE A 14 7.88 9.38 29.00
CA ILE A 14 7.68 9.08 27.59
C ILE A 14 8.21 7.66 27.42
N THR A 15 7.43 6.70 27.91
CA THR A 15 7.49 5.32 27.48
C THR A 15 7.57 5.40 25.98
N ILE A 16 8.72 5.04 25.45
CA ILE A 16 8.90 4.61 24.08
C ILE A 16 7.95 3.42 23.97
N ALA A 17 6.68 3.70 23.69
CA ALA A 17 5.83 2.77 23.00
C ALA A 17 6.55 2.61 21.67
N ASN A 18 7.46 1.63 21.63
CA ASN A 18 7.82 0.97 20.39
C ASN A 18 6.50 0.41 19.87
N ALA A 19 5.69 1.27 19.24
CA ALA A 19 4.73 0.85 18.24
C ALA A 19 5.61 0.08 17.27
N GLN A 20 5.58 -1.25 17.37
CA GLN A 20 6.39 -2.13 16.56
C GLN A 20 6.13 -1.71 15.12
N GLN A 21 7.10 -1.01 14.53
CA GLN A 21 6.99 -0.48 13.19
C GLN A 21 6.72 -1.68 12.31
N GLN A 22 5.50 -1.75 11.76
CA GLN A 22 5.10 -2.90 10.98
C GLN A 22 6.04 -2.97 9.78
N ASN A 23 6.68 -4.12 9.59
CA ASN A 23 7.56 -4.31 8.46
C ASN A 23 6.73 -4.30 7.16
N TYR A 24 6.66 -3.14 6.49
CA TYR A 24 5.88 -2.96 5.27
C TYR A 24 6.34 -3.90 4.15
N LYS A 25 7.61 -4.31 4.14
CA LYS A 25 8.14 -5.29 3.17
C LYS A 25 7.47 -6.64 3.36
N ASP A 26 7.38 -7.12 4.59
CA ASP A 26 6.73 -8.40 4.90
C ASP A 26 5.24 -8.36 4.59
N LEU A 27 4.58 -7.23 4.87
CA LEU A 27 3.18 -7.04 4.53
C LEU A 27 2.94 -7.08 3.02
N LEU A 28 3.76 -6.36 2.25
CA LEU A 28 3.66 -6.33 0.78
C LEU A 28 3.92 -7.71 0.17
N ASN A 29 4.90 -8.44 0.70
CA ASN A 29 5.16 -9.84 0.32
C ASN A 29 3.94 -10.73 0.61
N LYS A 30 3.29 -10.58 1.78
CA LYS A 30 2.06 -11.33 2.10
C LYS A 30 0.94 -11.00 1.13
N PHE A 31 0.71 -9.72 0.82
CA PHE A 31 -0.30 -9.33 -0.18
C PHE A 31 -0.01 -9.95 -1.55
N SER A 32 1.23 -9.91 -2.01
CA SER A 32 1.64 -10.55 -3.26
C SER A 32 1.46 -12.07 -3.26
N GLN A 33 1.68 -12.75 -2.12
CA GLN A 33 1.40 -14.17 -2.01
C GLN A 33 -0.10 -14.47 -2.14
N HIS A 34 -0.95 -13.69 -1.49
CA HIS A 34 -2.40 -13.87 -1.53
C HIS A 34 -3.04 -13.52 -2.88
N SER A 35 -2.36 -12.75 -3.74
CA SER A 35 -2.86 -12.48 -5.10
C SER A 35 -2.97 -13.75 -5.95
N LYS A 36 -2.18 -14.79 -5.65
CA LYS A 36 -2.23 -16.09 -6.34
C LYS A 36 -3.56 -16.83 -6.18
N ASN A 37 -4.35 -16.50 -5.16
CA ASN A 37 -5.66 -17.07 -4.91
C ASN A 37 -6.75 -15.99 -4.89
N ASN A 38 -6.60 -14.94 -5.72
CA ASN A 38 -7.54 -13.81 -5.78
C ASN A 38 -7.89 -13.21 -4.41
N PHE A 39 -6.94 -13.23 -3.46
CA PHE A 39 -7.11 -12.73 -2.10
C PHE A 39 -8.25 -13.40 -1.29
N GLN A 40 -8.75 -14.56 -1.70
CA GLN A 40 -9.87 -15.24 -1.04
C GLN A 40 -9.60 -15.49 0.45
N ASP A 41 -8.37 -15.87 0.80
CA ASP A 41 -7.99 -16.21 2.18
C ASP A 41 -8.02 -15.00 3.12
N ILE A 42 -7.78 -13.80 2.57
CA ILE A 42 -7.70 -12.54 3.33
C ILE A 42 -8.90 -11.63 3.09
N THR A 43 -9.89 -12.08 2.32
CA THR A 43 -11.15 -11.37 2.16
C THR A 43 -12.06 -11.66 3.35
N GLU A 44 -12.64 -10.62 3.95
CA GLU A 44 -13.67 -10.77 4.98
C GLU A 44 -15.07 -10.90 4.34
N ILE A 45 -15.99 -11.46 5.12
CA ILE A 45 -17.40 -11.57 4.72
C ILE A 45 -17.96 -10.16 4.54
N GLN A 46 -18.64 -9.94 3.42
CA GLN A 46 -19.34 -8.69 3.15
C GLN A 46 -20.59 -8.61 4.03
N THR A 47 -20.75 -7.48 4.72
CA THR A 47 -21.99 -7.16 5.44
C THR A 47 -22.99 -6.37 4.59
N ASP A 48 -22.55 -5.82 3.45
CA ASP A 48 -23.34 -5.02 2.51
C ASP A 48 -23.25 -5.62 1.10
N THR A 49 -24.38 -5.76 0.42
CA THR A 49 -24.50 -6.39 -0.91
C THR A 49 -24.33 -5.42 -2.08
N ALA A 50 -24.31 -4.10 -1.83
CA ALA A 50 -24.21 -3.08 -2.88
C ALA A 50 -22.76 -2.71 -3.27
N SER A 51 -21.79 -2.95 -2.38
CA SER A 51 -20.39 -2.59 -2.59
C SER A 51 -19.65 -3.61 -3.47
N VAL A 52 -18.78 -3.14 -4.36
CA VAL A 52 -17.80 -4.00 -5.06
C VAL A 52 -16.51 -4.22 -4.24
N PHE A 53 -16.41 -3.57 -3.08
CA PHE A 53 -15.27 -3.66 -2.17
C PHE A 53 -15.61 -4.48 -0.92
N TYR A 54 -14.67 -5.34 -0.57
CA TYR A 54 -14.69 -6.20 0.61
C TYR A 54 -13.60 -5.77 1.59
N PRO A 55 -13.83 -5.88 2.91
CA PRO A 55 -12.76 -5.65 3.88
C PRO A 55 -11.67 -6.73 3.77
N CYS A 56 -10.44 -6.35 4.08
CA CYS A 56 -9.28 -7.26 4.12
C CYS A 56 -8.91 -7.61 5.57
N LYS A 57 -8.68 -8.89 5.87
CA LYS A 57 -8.24 -9.37 7.21
C LYS A 57 -6.88 -8.82 7.62
N LEU A 58 -6.01 -8.55 6.65
CA LEU A 58 -4.69 -8.01 6.88
C LEU A 58 -4.76 -6.48 6.93
N LYS A 59 -4.62 -5.91 8.13
CA LYS A 59 -4.66 -4.46 8.35
C LYS A 59 -3.23 -3.89 8.47
N PRO A 60 -2.88 -2.88 7.67
CA PRO A 60 -1.68 -2.10 7.89
C PRO A 60 -1.88 -1.11 9.05
N ASN A 61 -0.78 -0.69 9.68
CA ASN A 61 -0.80 0.39 10.68
C ASN A 61 -1.03 1.78 10.06
N VAL A 62 -0.84 1.92 8.75
CA VAL A 62 -0.97 3.17 7.99
C VAL A 62 -1.84 2.94 6.76
N GLY A 63 -2.80 3.84 6.56
CA GLY A 63 -3.78 3.74 5.49
C GLY A 63 -4.80 2.62 5.72
N PHE A 64 -5.49 2.24 4.65
CA PHE A 64 -6.50 1.19 4.70
C PHE A 64 -6.44 0.30 3.47
N VAL A 65 -6.86 -0.96 3.64
CA VAL A 65 -6.84 -1.98 2.58
C VAL A 65 -8.25 -2.45 2.28
N LYS A 66 -8.58 -2.50 1.00
CA LYS A 66 -9.84 -3.06 0.48
C LYS A 66 -9.56 -4.04 -0.65
N ILE A 67 -10.36 -5.11 -0.72
CA ILE A 67 -10.34 -6.03 -1.87
C ILE A 67 -11.46 -5.62 -2.82
N GLY A 68 -11.14 -5.18 -4.03
CA GLY A 68 -12.11 -4.85 -5.08
C GLY A 68 -12.39 -6.07 -5.95
N LYS A 69 -13.67 -6.39 -6.17
CA LYS A 69 -14.11 -7.49 -7.04
C LYS A 69 -14.86 -6.91 -8.24
N TYR A 70 -14.16 -6.82 -9.37
CA TYR A 70 -14.68 -6.34 -10.65
C TYR A 70 -14.97 -7.52 -11.58
N PRO A 71 -15.78 -7.34 -12.65
CA PRO A 71 -16.13 -8.43 -13.55
C PRO A 71 -14.95 -9.26 -14.09
N ASN A 72 -13.80 -8.63 -14.34
CA ASN A 72 -12.63 -9.26 -14.93
C ASN A 72 -11.36 -9.17 -14.07
N ALA A 73 -11.47 -8.74 -12.80
CA ALA A 73 -10.30 -8.58 -11.93
C ALA A 73 -10.69 -8.59 -10.45
N VAL A 74 -9.90 -9.26 -9.63
CA VAL A 74 -9.89 -9.04 -8.18
C VAL A 74 -8.63 -8.26 -7.84
N THR A 75 -8.75 -7.23 -7.02
CA THR A 75 -7.64 -6.33 -6.68
C THR A 75 -7.53 -6.14 -5.18
N LEU A 76 -6.31 -6.05 -4.66
CA LEU A 76 -6.05 -5.46 -3.37
C LEU A 76 -5.65 -4.01 -3.57
N ASN A 77 -6.34 -3.10 -2.88
CA ASN A 77 -6.11 -1.65 -2.94
C ASN A 77 -5.68 -1.19 -1.55
N TRP A 78 -4.42 -0.79 -1.40
CA TRP A 78 -3.91 -0.19 -0.17
C TRP A 78 -3.73 1.30 -0.39
N ILE A 79 -4.58 2.09 0.27
CA ILE A 79 -4.65 3.55 0.13
C ILE A 79 -4.05 4.18 1.38
N ILE A 80 -2.99 4.97 1.21
CA ILE A 80 -2.18 5.53 2.29
C ILE A 80 -2.23 7.05 2.20
N PRO A 81 -2.60 7.79 3.27
CA PRO A 81 -2.47 9.24 3.29
C PRO A 81 -1.06 9.68 2.92
N LEU A 82 -0.93 10.65 2.01
CA LEU A 82 0.37 10.97 1.43
C LEU A 82 1.39 11.40 2.48
N ALA A 83 0.95 12.13 3.51
CA ALA A 83 1.79 12.55 4.65
C ALA A 83 2.43 11.40 5.43
N GLN A 84 1.89 10.17 5.33
CA GLN A 84 2.38 8.98 6.02
C GLN A 84 3.06 7.98 5.07
N SER A 85 3.19 8.32 3.78
CA SER A 85 3.51 7.35 2.74
C SER A 85 5.01 7.18 2.45
N ASN A 86 5.88 8.10 2.87
CA ASN A 86 7.28 8.15 2.43
C ASN A 86 8.04 6.82 2.62
N GLU A 87 7.90 6.20 3.78
CA GLU A 87 8.54 4.90 4.05
C GLU A 87 7.94 3.78 3.18
N VAL A 88 6.61 3.77 3.02
CA VAL A 88 5.93 2.76 2.20
C VAL A 88 6.31 2.91 0.73
N GLN A 89 6.44 4.13 0.22
CA GLN A 89 6.89 4.40 -1.15
C GLN A 89 8.29 3.82 -1.40
N ALA A 90 9.24 4.04 -0.48
CA ALA A 90 10.58 3.46 -0.58
C ALA A 90 10.55 1.92 -0.61
N VAL A 91 9.78 1.30 0.29
CA VAL A 91 9.62 -0.15 0.36
C VAL A 91 8.98 -0.71 -0.92
N VAL A 92 7.98 -0.02 -1.48
CA VAL A 92 7.31 -0.45 -2.71
C VAL A 92 8.24 -0.34 -3.91
N MET A 93 9.03 0.73 -4.03
CA MET A 93 10.04 0.85 -5.08
C MET A 93 11.04 -0.31 -5.03
N ASP A 94 11.53 -0.65 -3.84
CA ASP A 94 12.44 -1.79 -3.67
C ASP A 94 11.77 -3.12 -3.96
N PHE A 95 10.51 -3.31 -3.55
CA PHE A 95 9.74 -4.50 -3.90
C PHE A 95 9.59 -4.63 -5.41
N MET A 96 9.23 -3.55 -6.11
CA MET A 96 9.08 -3.56 -7.58
C MET A 96 10.39 -3.88 -8.28
N LYS A 97 11.51 -3.31 -7.80
CA LYS A 97 12.86 -3.63 -8.30
C LYS A 97 13.18 -5.12 -8.18
N ASN A 98 12.89 -5.72 -7.03
CA ASN A 98 13.22 -7.12 -6.77
C ASN A 98 12.21 -8.12 -7.39
N ALA A 99 10.94 -7.75 -7.50
CA ALA A 99 9.88 -8.66 -7.96
C ALA A 99 9.66 -8.61 -9.48
N TYR A 100 9.95 -7.48 -10.14
CA TYR A 100 9.53 -7.24 -11.52
C TYR A 100 10.65 -6.70 -12.43
N PHE A 101 11.56 -5.88 -11.91
CA PHE A 101 12.62 -5.25 -12.69
C PHE A 101 13.66 -6.29 -13.13
N ASP A 102 14.26 -6.10 -14.30
CA ASP A 102 15.22 -7.03 -14.95
C ASP A 102 14.67 -8.40 -15.39
N THR A 103 13.38 -8.48 -15.73
CA THR A 103 12.83 -9.73 -16.28
C THR A 103 12.27 -9.55 -17.69
N LYS A 104 12.52 -10.54 -18.56
CA LYS A 104 11.87 -10.64 -19.89
C LYS A 104 10.35 -10.84 -19.83
N PHE A 105 9.82 -11.01 -18.62
CA PHE A 105 8.42 -11.35 -18.35
C PHE A 105 7.60 -10.16 -17.84
N HIS A 106 8.22 -9.01 -17.55
CA HIS A 106 7.51 -7.85 -17.05
C HIS A 106 7.96 -6.56 -17.73
N LYS A 107 7.04 -5.61 -17.84
CA LYS A 107 7.32 -4.24 -18.29
C LYS A 107 6.75 -3.25 -17.30
N THR A 108 7.60 -2.34 -16.82
CA THR A 108 7.19 -1.22 -15.96
C THR A 108 7.05 0.04 -16.83
N VAL A 109 5.94 0.75 -16.67
CA VAL A 109 5.65 2.00 -17.37
C VAL A 109 5.15 3.02 -16.36
N SER A 110 5.76 4.20 -16.33
CA SER A 110 5.35 5.32 -15.46
C SER A 110 4.84 6.49 -16.29
N ASP A 111 3.83 7.17 -15.77
CA ASP A 111 3.23 8.39 -16.32
C ASP A 111 3.07 9.45 -15.23
N GLY A 112 3.24 10.72 -15.60
CA GLY A 112 3.19 11.87 -14.69
C GLY A 112 4.46 12.12 -13.88
N THR A 113 4.45 13.20 -13.11
CA THR A 113 5.53 13.68 -12.24
C THR A 113 4.99 14.22 -10.91
N GLU A 114 5.85 14.28 -9.88
CA GLU A 114 5.47 14.91 -8.60
C GLU A 114 5.11 16.40 -8.75
N ALA A 115 5.70 17.09 -9.74
CA ALA A 115 5.40 18.48 -10.05
C ALA A 115 3.95 18.63 -10.56
N GLU A 116 3.51 17.71 -11.42
CA GLU A 116 2.12 17.62 -11.91
C GLU A 116 1.13 17.12 -10.84
N GLY A 117 1.63 16.75 -9.66
CA GLY A 117 0.81 16.28 -8.55
C GLY A 117 0.32 14.84 -8.71
N TYR A 118 0.80 14.09 -9.70
CA TYR A 118 0.47 12.67 -9.84
C TYR A 118 1.60 11.87 -10.46
N ILE A 119 1.76 10.61 -10.02
CA ILE A 119 2.60 9.62 -10.71
C ILE A 119 1.85 8.30 -10.69
N THR A 120 1.61 7.73 -11.86
CA THR A 120 1.10 6.36 -11.97
C THR A 120 2.20 5.45 -12.50
N THR A 121 2.54 4.39 -11.77
CA THR A 121 3.46 3.36 -12.26
C THR A 121 2.74 2.04 -12.40
N ASN A 122 2.75 1.49 -13.61
CA ASN A 122 2.11 0.23 -13.98
C ASN A 122 3.17 -0.84 -14.22
N VAL A 123 2.93 -2.06 -13.72
CA VAL A 123 3.71 -3.24 -14.05
C VAL A 123 2.83 -4.23 -14.79
N TYR A 124 3.21 -4.53 -16.02
CA TYR A 124 2.53 -5.50 -16.87
C TYR A 124 3.32 -6.81 -16.91
N ALA A 125 2.65 -7.94 -16.72
CA ALA A 125 3.16 -9.24 -17.11
C ALA A 125 3.05 -9.40 -18.63
N LEU A 126 4.16 -9.82 -19.24
CA LEU A 126 4.31 -10.07 -20.68
C LEU A 126 4.13 -11.56 -20.96
N GLY A 127 3.43 -11.86 -22.05
CA GLY A 127 3.19 -13.23 -22.51
C GLY A 127 2.96 -13.27 -24.02
N THR A 128 2.44 -14.38 -24.52
CA THR A 128 2.05 -14.54 -25.92
C THR A 128 0.76 -13.78 -26.27
N GLU A 129 -0.01 -13.38 -25.26
CA GLU A 129 -1.26 -12.64 -25.38
C GLU A 129 -1.09 -11.17 -24.97
N LYS A 130 -2.22 -10.44 -24.87
CA LYS A 130 -2.25 -9.05 -24.40
C LYS A 130 -1.60 -8.94 -23.00
N PRO A 131 -0.69 -7.98 -22.77
CA PRO A 131 -0.09 -7.77 -21.46
C PRO A 131 -1.12 -7.55 -20.36
N LEU A 132 -0.91 -8.19 -19.21
CA LEU A 132 -1.80 -8.12 -18.06
C LEU A 132 -1.22 -7.21 -16.99
N LEU A 133 -1.99 -6.24 -16.51
CA LEU A 133 -1.59 -5.38 -15.40
C LEU A 133 -1.58 -6.23 -14.11
N VAL A 134 -0.43 -6.33 -13.44
CA VAL A 134 -0.25 -7.18 -12.25
C VAL A 134 0.00 -6.37 -10.97
N PHE A 135 0.52 -5.15 -11.13
CA PHE A 135 0.82 -4.25 -10.02
C PHE A 135 0.73 -2.80 -10.51
N GLN A 136 0.22 -1.91 -9.67
CA GLN A 136 0.16 -0.48 -9.95
C GLN A 136 0.42 0.32 -8.68
N THR A 137 1.08 1.47 -8.83
CA THR A 137 1.13 2.51 -7.80
C THR A 137 0.57 3.81 -8.35
N ILE A 138 -0.08 4.58 -7.49
CA ILE A 138 -0.59 5.92 -7.80
C ILE A 138 -0.15 6.84 -6.66
N TYR A 139 0.78 7.76 -6.94
CA TYR A 139 0.99 8.96 -6.14
C TYR A 139 0.00 10.01 -6.61
N TYR A 140 -0.74 10.63 -5.69
CA TYR A 140 -1.64 11.72 -5.98
C TYR A 140 -1.58 12.78 -4.87
N ARG A 141 -1.27 14.02 -5.26
CA ARG A 141 -1.27 15.21 -4.43
C ARG A 141 -2.42 16.11 -4.87
N ASN A 142 -3.39 16.30 -3.98
CA ASN A 142 -4.43 17.30 -4.15
C ASN A 142 -3.93 18.63 -3.55
N GLU A 143 -3.84 19.67 -4.38
CA GLU A 143 -3.31 20.97 -3.98
C GLU A 143 -4.27 21.78 -3.10
N GLU A 144 -5.58 21.53 -3.22
CA GLU A 144 -6.63 22.24 -2.49
C GLU A 144 -6.92 21.59 -1.13
N ASP A 145 -6.76 20.27 -1.03
CA ASP A 145 -7.10 19.47 0.14
C ASP A 145 -6.05 18.37 0.38
N THR A 146 -5.06 18.67 1.21
CA THR A 146 -3.94 17.77 1.50
C THR A 146 -4.39 16.45 2.11
N GLU A 147 -5.52 16.40 2.81
CA GLU A 147 -6.06 15.16 3.42
C GLU A 147 -6.58 14.18 2.36
N LYS A 148 -6.92 14.65 1.16
CA LYS A 148 -7.29 13.80 0.01
C LYS A 148 -6.08 13.27 -0.76
N SER A 149 -4.89 13.79 -0.48
CA SER A 149 -3.65 13.31 -1.10
C SER A 149 -3.31 11.92 -0.60
N ASN A 150 -2.91 11.02 -1.50
CA ASN A 150 -2.63 9.64 -1.15
C ASN A 150 -1.56 9.00 -2.03
N PHE A 151 -0.95 7.96 -1.49
CA PHE A 151 -0.22 6.95 -2.23
C PHE A 151 -1.03 5.66 -2.21
N THR A 152 -1.38 5.16 -3.38
CA THR A 152 -2.18 3.94 -3.53
C THR A 152 -1.34 2.84 -4.17
N ILE A 153 -1.42 1.64 -3.61
CA ILE A 153 -0.82 0.41 -4.16
C ILE A 153 -1.96 -0.51 -4.57
N ILE A 154 -1.94 -0.98 -5.81
CA ILE A 154 -2.92 -1.91 -6.36
C ILE A 154 -2.22 -3.18 -6.81
N ILE A 155 -2.67 -4.33 -6.31
CA ILE A 155 -2.16 -5.66 -6.69
C ILE A 155 -3.31 -6.43 -7.33
N TYR A 156 -3.07 -7.00 -8.51
CA TYR A 156 -4.09 -7.76 -9.24
C TYR A 156 -3.97 -9.24 -8.90
N GLY A 157 -5.11 -9.87 -8.63
CA GLY A 157 -5.25 -11.32 -8.44
C GLY A 157 -5.10 -12.09 -9.76
N LYS A 158 -4.82 -13.40 -9.65
CA LYS A 158 -4.65 -14.31 -10.78
C LYS A 158 -5.91 -15.09 -11.13
#